data_AF-A0A2M8PUX8-F1
#
_entry.id   AF-A0A2M8PUX8-F1
#
_cell.length_a   1.000
_cell.length_b   1.000
_cell.length_c   1.000
_cell.angle_alpha   90.00
_cell.angle_beta   90.00
_cell.angle_gamma   90.00
#
_symmetry.space_group_name_H-M   'P 1'
#
loop_
_entity.id
_entity.type
_entity.pdbx_description
1 polymer ?
#
loop_
_entity_poly.entity_id
_entity_poly.type
_entity_poly.pdbx_seq_one_letter_code
_entity_poly.pdbx_strand_id
1 'polypeptide(L)'
;MIFICHATNDDTFADRLSRDLQARGYETWVDHINHVPAGMHWDEYVDQQLRVAEIMILIISHAAARSPNVSAEWREFQRLRKRIIPVKVDRCPMPLLLRHIQHLSFIDDNSYDENFKRLLSSLPIIQRLTRETQMNEDDLRLSELKSQGERIWGMLSNLVEHNYSVLVFPTLEQTLKVNLIKEKLLIGWYDPQTNMRPDIDLAKYNARENGVSRQHAMLSKHTDGWQITDLSSLNGTYIDRHRLQVEKPVLLKHKALVHLGELPIQFFFKLDD
;
A
#
# COMPACT_ATOMS: atom_id res chain seq x y z
N MET A 1 -10.23 -14.68 0.46
CA MET A 1 -10.37 -16.01 -0.14
C MET A 1 -11.54 -16.09 -1.12
N ILE A 2 -11.33 -16.72 -2.28
CA ILE A 2 -12.33 -17.06 -3.30
C ILE A 2 -12.62 -18.57 -3.23
N PHE A 3 -13.88 -18.94 -3.06
CA PHE A 3 -14.32 -20.34 -3.09
C PHE A 3 -14.71 -20.74 -4.50
N ILE A 4 -14.14 -21.81 -5.05
CA ILE A 4 -14.50 -22.35 -6.36
C ILE A 4 -15.41 -23.55 -6.13
N CYS A 5 -16.69 -23.40 -6.48
CA CYS A 5 -17.72 -24.42 -6.31
C CYS A 5 -17.99 -25.08 -7.67
N HIS A 6 -17.78 -26.40 -7.75
CA HIS A 6 -17.89 -27.18 -8.99
C HIS A 6 -18.25 -28.64 -8.72
N ALA A 7 -18.61 -29.39 -9.76
CA ALA A 7 -18.74 -30.85 -9.65
C ALA A 7 -17.42 -31.54 -10.02
N THR A 8 -17.17 -32.75 -9.52
CA THR A 8 -15.95 -33.53 -9.81
C THR A 8 -15.64 -33.66 -11.31
N ASN A 9 -16.66 -33.69 -12.17
CA ASN A 9 -16.46 -33.73 -13.62
C ASN A 9 -15.84 -32.45 -14.21
N ASP A 10 -15.83 -31.36 -13.45
CA ASP A 10 -15.31 -30.05 -13.83
C ASP A 10 -13.91 -29.77 -13.22
N ASP A 11 -13.31 -30.74 -12.51
CA ASP A 11 -12.02 -30.60 -11.79
C ASP A 11 -10.93 -29.99 -12.67
N THR A 12 -10.79 -30.46 -13.92
CA THR A 12 -9.77 -29.95 -14.85
C THR A 12 -9.89 -28.44 -15.10
N PHE A 13 -11.12 -27.92 -15.19
CA PHE A 13 -11.35 -26.48 -15.36
C PHE A 13 -11.16 -25.73 -14.04
N ALA A 14 -11.66 -26.29 -12.92
CA ALA A 14 -11.51 -25.71 -11.59
C ALA A 14 -10.02 -25.56 -11.19
N ASP A 15 -9.20 -26.58 -11.47
CA ASP A 15 -7.76 -26.58 -11.25
C ASP A 15 -7.04 -25.49 -12.02
N ARG A 16 -7.32 -25.39 -13.33
CA ARG A 16 -6.73 -24.36 -14.20
C ARG A 16 -7.10 -22.97 -13.71
N LEU A 17 -8.38 -22.75 -13.43
CA LEU A 17 -8.87 -21.47 -12.96
C LEU A 17 -8.24 -21.08 -11.62
N SER A 18 -8.17 -22.03 -10.68
CA SER A 18 -7.53 -21.84 -9.37
C SER A 18 -6.06 -21.43 -9.52
N ARG A 19 -5.30 -22.16 -10.33
CA ARG A 19 -3.89 -21.87 -10.63
C ARG A 19 -3.71 -20.47 -11.21
N ASP A 20 -4.52 -20.10 -12.20
CA ASP A 20 -4.39 -18.81 -12.86
C ASP A 20 -4.78 -17.65 -11.94
N LEU A 21 -5.78 -17.82 -11.07
CA LEU A 21 -6.12 -16.85 -10.03
C LEU A 21 -5.01 -16.71 -8.98
N GLN A 22 -4.43 -17.81 -8.53
CA GLN A 22 -3.30 -17.81 -7.60
C GLN A 22 -2.07 -17.13 -8.19
N ALA A 23 -1.79 -17.33 -9.48
CA ALA A 23 -0.73 -16.62 -10.20
C ALA A 23 -0.94 -15.10 -10.23
N ARG A 24 -2.18 -14.62 -10.07
CA ARG A 24 -2.52 -13.19 -9.92
C ARG A 24 -2.62 -12.72 -8.46
N GLY A 25 -2.25 -13.59 -7.50
CA GLY A 25 -2.21 -13.29 -6.08
C GLY A 25 -3.53 -13.49 -5.34
N TYR A 26 -4.54 -14.09 -5.96
CA TYR A 26 -5.80 -14.41 -5.28
C TYR A 26 -5.62 -15.68 -4.46
N GLU A 27 -6.10 -15.66 -3.23
CA GLU A 27 -6.25 -16.86 -2.44
C GLU A 27 -7.52 -17.60 -2.88
N THR A 28 -7.37 -18.83 -3.37
CA THR A 28 -8.47 -19.70 -3.82
C THR A 28 -8.61 -20.94 -2.94
N TRP A 29 -9.83 -21.45 -2.85
CA TRP A 29 -10.13 -22.71 -2.20
C TRP A 29 -10.93 -23.61 -3.15
N VAL A 30 -10.52 -24.87 -3.26
CA VAL A 30 -11.13 -25.93 -4.08
C VAL A 30 -11.10 -27.23 -3.26
N ASP A 31 -12.24 -27.91 -3.18
CA ASP A 31 -12.52 -29.04 -2.28
C ASP A 31 -11.55 -30.24 -2.37
N HIS A 32 -11.04 -30.54 -3.57
CA HIS A 32 -10.12 -31.66 -3.83
C HIS A 32 -8.64 -31.24 -3.87
N ILE A 33 -8.34 -29.94 -3.95
CA ILE A 33 -6.96 -29.41 -3.95
C ILE A 33 -6.51 -29.12 -2.51
N ASN A 34 -7.39 -28.54 -1.70
CA ASN A 34 -7.09 -28.10 -0.35
C ASN A 34 -7.25 -29.27 0.63
N HIS A 35 -6.13 -29.78 1.16
CA HIS A 35 -6.12 -30.92 2.08
C HIS A 35 -6.77 -30.56 3.42
N VAL A 36 -7.73 -31.37 3.86
CA VAL A 36 -8.31 -31.25 5.21
C VAL A 36 -7.30 -31.78 6.24
N PRO A 37 -6.99 -31.01 7.30
CA PRO A 37 -6.07 -31.47 8.35
C PRO A 37 -6.51 -32.80 8.97
N ALA A 38 -5.54 -33.67 9.26
CA ALA A 38 -5.81 -34.98 9.86
C ALA A 38 -6.55 -34.82 11.20
N GLY A 39 -7.74 -35.43 11.29
CA GLY A 39 -8.59 -35.37 12.48
C GLY A 39 -9.81 -34.43 12.39
N MET A 40 -9.98 -33.66 11.30
CA MET A 40 -11.22 -32.91 11.04
C MET A 40 -12.18 -33.66 10.12
N HIS A 41 -13.48 -33.53 10.38
CA HIS A 41 -14.52 -34.00 9.45
C HIS A 41 -14.54 -33.09 8.20
N TRP A 42 -14.53 -33.70 7.01
CA TRP A 42 -14.50 -33.01 5.73
C TRP A 42 -15.64 -31.97 5.62
N ASP A 43 -16.86 -32.37 5.99
CA ASP A 43 -18.05 -31.51 5.96
C ASP A 43 -17.93 -30.26 6.85
N GLU A 44 -17.34 -30.40 8.05
CA GLU A 44 -17.13 -29.27 8.96
C GLU A 44 -16.10 -28.28 8.41
N TYR A 45 -15.06 -28.80 7.77
CA TYR A 45 -14.04 -27.96 7.15
C TYR A 45 -14.60 -27.20 5.94
N VAL A 46 -15.37 -27.86 5.07
CA VAL A 46 -16.02 -27.19 3.93
C VAL A 46 -16.96 -26.07 4.41
N ASP A 47 -17.79 -26.31 5.44
CA ASP A 47 -18.66 -25.26 5.99
C ASP A 47 -17.87 -24.06 6.54
N GLN A 48 -16.74 -24.31 7.21
CA GLN A 48 -15.85 -23.23 7.68
C GLN A 48 -15.30 -22.41 6.51
N GLN A 49 -14.87 -23.06 5.42
CA GLN A 49 -14.31 -22.36 4.27
C GLN A 49 -15.38 -21.57 3.51
N LEU A 50 -16.60 -22.09 3.39
CA LEU A 50 -17.76 -21.35 2.88
C LEU A 50 -18.05 -20.09 3.73
N ARG A 51 -17.87 -20.16 5.05
CA ARG A 51 -18.06 -19.02 5.97
C ARG A 51 -16.95 -17.98 5.88
N VAL A 52 -15.70 -18.37 5.61
CA VAL A 52 -14.57 -17.43 5.46
C VAL A 52 -14.51 -16.80 4.07
N ALA A 53 -14.91 -17.53 3.03
CA ALA A 53 -14.88 -17.01 1.66
C ALA A 53 -15.81 -15.81 1.48
N GLU A 54 -15.33 -14.77 0.79
CA GLU A 54 -16.11 -13.55 0.54
C GLU A 54 -16.80 -13.59 -0.83
N ILE A 55 -16.20 -14.35 -1.76
CA ILE A 55 -16.65 -14.50 -3.13
C ILE A 55 -16.68 -15.99 -3.46
N MET A 56 -17.74 -16.43 -4.11
CA MET A 56 -17.85 -17.76 -4.72
C MET A 56 -17.79 -17.60 -6.24
N ILE A 57 -16.90 -18.34 -6.90
CA ILE A 57 -17.00 -18.62 -8.32
C ILE A 57 -17.76 -19.94 -8.45
N LEU A 58 -18.95 -19.88 -9.04
CA LEU A 58 -19.79 -21.06 -9.24
C LEU A 58 -19.63 -21.55 -10.68
N ILE A 59 -19.05 -22.74 -10.85
CA ILE A 59 -18.93 -23.39 -12.15
C ILE A 59 -20.27 -24.04 -12.51
N ILE A 60 -20.84 -23.60 -13.62
CA ILE A 60 -22.13 -24.06 -14.13
C ILE A 60 -21.89 -25.01 -15.30
N SER A 61 -22.20 -26.27 -15.03
CA SER A 61 -22.18 -27.39 -15.98
C SER A 61 -23.43 -28.28 -15.77
N HIS A 62 -23.70 -29.20 -16.69
CA HIS A 62 -24.74 -30.21 -16.47
C HIS A 62 -24.43 -31.11 -15.27
N ALA A 63 -23.15 -31.36 -14.97
CA ALA A 63 -22.73 -32.13 -13.81
C ALA A 63 -23.01 -31.36 -12.51
N ALA A 64 -22.63 -30.08 -12.45
CA ALA A 64 -22.91 -29.19 -11.32
C ALA A 64 -24.41 -29.07 -11.05
N ALA A 65 -25.24 -28.95 -12.08
CA ALA A 65 -26.70 -28.87 -11.94
C ALA A 65 -27.35 -30.14 -11.36
N ARG A 66 -26.70 -31.30 -11.49
CA ARG A 66 -27.16 -32.59 -10.94
C ARG A 66 -26.55 -32.92 -9.58
N SER A 67 -25.52 -32.18 -9.16
CA SER A 67 -24.82 -32.41 -7.91
C SER A 67 -25.60 -31.84 -6.71
N PRO A 68 -26.02 -32.68 -5.75
CA PRO A 68 -26.65 -32.21 -4.51
C PRO A 68 -25.72 -31.32 -3.68
N ASN A 69 -24.43 -31.65 -3.65
CA ASN A 69 -23.43 -30.91 -2.88
C ASN A 69 -23.26 -29.49 -3.41
N VAL A 70 -23.01 -29.35 -4.72
CA VAL A 70 -22.93 -28.02 -5.38
C VAL A 70 -24.20 -27.22 -5.07
N SER A 71 -25.37 -27.85 -5.20
CA SER A 71 -26.66 -27.23 -4.90
C SER A 71 -26.80 -26.76 -3.46
N ALA A 72 -26.25 -27.48 -2.49
CA ALA A 72 -26.26 -27.08 -1.08
C ALA A 72 -25.33 -25.88 -0.85
N GLU A 73 -24.11 -25.94 -1.37
CA GLU A 73 -23.07 -24.91 -1.16
C GLU A 73 -23.47 -23.54 -1.70
N TRP A 74 -23.88 -23.45 -2.97
CA TRP A 74 -24.20 -22.13 -3.55
C TRP A 74 -25.50 -21.55 -2.97
N ARG A 75 -26.45 -22.39 -2.55
CA ARG A 75 -27.65 -21.92 -1.84
C ARG A 75 -27.31 -21.37 -0.47
N GLU A 76 -26.38 -22.01 0.25
CA GLU A 76 -25.90 -21.49 1.52
C GLU A 76 -25.14 -20.17 1.34
N PHE A 77 -24.28 -20.08 0.32
CA PHE A 77 -23.58 -18.85 -0.01
C PHE A 77 -24.54 -17.69 -0.36
N GLN A 78 -25.61 -18.01 -1.10
CA GLN A 78 -26.69 -17.07 -1.40
C GLN A 78 -27.45 -16.65 -0.14
N ARG A 79 -27.77 -17.60 0.76
CA ARG A 79 -28.42 -17.33 2.06
C ARG A 79 -27.60 -16.38 2.92
N LEU A 80 -26.28 -16.53 2.91
CA LEU A 80 -25.33 -15.64 3.59
C LEU A 80 -25.18 -14.27 2.90
N ARG A 81 -25.90 -14.01 1.80
CA ARG A 81 -25.84 -12.77 1.00
C ARG A 81 -24.44 -12.43 0.50
N LYS A 82 -23.62 -13.45 0.27
CA LYS A 82 -22.27 -13.28 -0.27
C LYS A 82 -22.29 -13.28 -1.79
N ARG A 83 -21.20 -12.79 -2.39
CA ARG A 83 -21.14 -12.52 -3.82
C ARG A 83 -20.85 -13.78 -4.61
N ILE A 84 -21.77 -14.17 -5.50
CA ILE A 84 -21.61 -15.30 -6.43
C ILE A 84 -21.27 -14.75 -7.82
N ILE A 85 -20.24 -15.31 -8.46
CA ILE A 85 -19.85 -15.04 -9.84
C ILE A 85 -20.06 -16.33 -10.65
N PRO A 86 -21.15 -16.44 -11.43
CA PRO A 86 -21.42 -17.61 -12.23
C PRO A 86 -20.51 -17.70 -13.46
N VAL A 87 -19.90 -18.87 -13.67
CA VAL A 87 -19.02 -19.19 -14.79
C VAL A 87 -19.54 -20.43 -15.50
N LYS A 88 -19.95 -20.31 -16.76
CA LYS A 88 -20.46 -21.45 -17.55
C LYS A 88 -19.33 -22.16 -18.28
N VAL A 89 -19.26 -23.48 -18.16
CA VAL A 89 -18.26 -24.30 -18.87
C VAL A 89 -18.90 -25.21 -19.93
N ASP A 90 -20.21 -25.37 -19.92
CA ASP A 90 -20.96 -26.05 -20.96
C ASP A 90 -22.30 -25.34 -21.27
N ARG A 91 -23.11 -25.97 -22.13
CA ARG A 91 -24.43 -25.44 -22.56
C ARG A 91 -25.56 -25.65 -21.54
N CYS A 92 -25.25 -25.93 -20.26
CA CYS A 92 -26.26 -26.09 -19.22
C CYS A 92 -27.16 -24.86 -19.11
N PRO A 93 -28.49 -25.03 -19.02
CA PRO A 93 -29.40 -23.96 -18.70
C PRO A 93 -29.05 -23.31 -17.35
N MET A 94 -29.20 -21.98 -17.26
CA MET A 94 -28.96 -21.25 -16.01
C MET A 94 -30.05 -21.61 -14.98
N PRO A 95 -29.69 -22.00 -13.74
CA PRO A 95 -30.65 -22.19 -12.66
C PRO A 95 -31.52 -20.95 -12.43
N LEU A 96 -32.81 -21.14 -12.11
CA LEU A 96 -33.78 -20.04 -12.00
C LEU A 96 -33.31 -18.90 -11.08
N LEU A 97 -32.72 -19.25 -9.93
CA LEU A 97 -32.25 -18.28 -8.94
C LEU A 97 -31.04 -17.45 -9.38
N LEU A 98 -30.35 -17.87 -10.46
CA LEU A 98 -29.17 -17.20 -11.00
C LEU A 98 -29.43 -16.49 -12.33
N ARG A 99 -30.65 -16.58 -12.89
CA ARG A 99 -31.00 -15.99 -14.20
C ARG A 99 -30.81 -14.48 -14.28
N HIS A 100 -30.90 -13.80 -13.14
CA HIS A 100 -30.76 -12.33 -13.05
C HIS A 100 -29.32 -11.89 -12.77
N ILE A 101 -28.37 -12.83 -12.67
CA ILE A 101 -26.96 -12.55 -12.40
C ILE A 101 -26.18 -12.64 -13.72
N GLN A 102 -25.37 -11.61 -14.00
CA GLN A 102 -24.44 -11.63 -15.13
C GLN A 102 -23.46 -12.80 -14.96
N HIS A 103 -23.25 -13.56 -16.03
CA HIS A 103 -22.35 -14.72 -16.03
C HIS A 103 -21.27 -14.57 -17.10
N LEU A 104 -20.16 -15.28 -16.91
CA LEU A 104 -19.09 -15.42 -17.89
C LEU A 104 -19.19 -16.80 -18.56
N SER A 105 -18.83 -16.88 -19.83
CA SER A 105 -18.91 -18.12 -20.62
C SER A 105 -17.50 -18.58 -21.01
N PHE A 106 -17.13 -19.76 -20.53
CA PHE A 106 -15.88 -20.47 -20.81
C PHE A 106 -16.14 -21.79 -21.59
N ILE A 107 -17.26 -21.86 -22.31
CA ILE A 107 -17.65 -23.01 -23.14
C ILE A 107 -16.63 -23.23 -24.29
N ASP A 108 -16.07 -22.15 -24.81
CA ASP A 108 -15.04 -22.18 -25.86
C ASP A 108 -13.67 -21.83 -25.25
N ASP A 109 -12.75 -22.79 -25.30
CA ASP A 109 -11.43 -22.66 -24.70
C ASP A 109 -10.57 -21.58 -25.38
N ASN A 110 -10.81 -21.31 -26.67
CA ASN A 110 -10.10 -20.24 -27.39
C ASN A 110 -10.41 -18.85 -26.80
N SER A 111 -11.54 -18.72 -26.12
CA SER A 111 -11.98 -17.50 -25.47
C SER A 111 -11.58 -17.43 -23.99
N TYR A 112 -10.77 -18.37 -23.48
CA TYR A 112 -10.41 -18.44 -22.06
C TYR A 112 -9.72 -17.16 -21.57
N ASP A 113 -8.68 -16.71 -22.26
CA ASP A 113 -7.87 -15.56 -21.79
C ASP A 113 -8.68 -14.27 -21.72
N GLU A 114 -9.57 -14.04 -22.70
CA GLU A 114 -10.44 -12.86 -22.71
C GLU A 114 -11.45 -12.92 -21.57
N ASN A 115 -12.12 -14.06 -21.38
CA ASN A 115 -13.08 -14.23 -20.30
C ASN A 115 -12.41 -14.23 -18.93
N PHE A 116 -11.18 -14.71 -18.81
CA PHE A 116 -10.38 -14.64 -17.60
C PHE A 116 -10.03 -13.19 -17.25
N LYS A 117 -9.68 -12.33 -18.22
CA LYS A 117 -9.52 -10.89 -18.00
C LYS A 117 -10.80 -10.23 -17.48
N ARG A 118 -11.96 -10.60 -18.05
CA ARG A 118 -13.28 -10.12 -17.60
C ARG A 118 -13.63 -10.63 -16.19
N LEU A 119 -13.21 -11.84 -15.84
CA LEU A 119 -13.34 -12.35 -14.48
C LEU A 119 -12.49 -11.52 -13.52
N LEU A 120 -11.23 -11.26 -13.84
CA LEU A 120 -10.33 -10.46 -13.01
C LEU A 120 -10.86 -9.04 -12.77
N SER A 121 -11.44 -8.38 -13.77
CA SER A 121 -12.03 -7.05 -13.58
C SER A 121 -13.28 -7.06 -12.70
N SER A 122 -13.90 -8.23 -12.52
CA SER A 122 -15.01 -8.41 -11.58
C SER A 122 -14.53 -8.70 -10.14
N LEU A 123 -13.28 -9.09 -9.92
CA LEU A 123 -12.77 -9.44 -8.60
C LEU A 123 -12.19 -8.21 -7.86
N PRO A 124 -12.14 -8.21 -6.51
CA PRO A 124 -11.52 -7.14 -5.74
C PRO A 124 -10.03 -7.01 -6.09
N ILE A 125 -9.55 -5.79 -6.29
CA ILE A 125 -8.13 -5.52 -6.53
C ILE A 125 -7.31 -5.97 -5.32
N ILE A 126 -6.36 -6.88 -5.53
CA ILE A 126 -5.47 -7.35 -4.46
C ILE A 126 -4.45 -6.28 -4.11
N GLN A 127 -4.25 -6.05 -2.80
CA GLN A 127 -3.37 -5.02 -2.23
C GLN A 127 -1.90 -5.04 -2.74
N ARG A 128 -1.45 -6.14 -3.36
CA ARG A 128 -0.10 -6.27 -3.91
C ARG A 128 0.11 -5.39 -5.15
N LEU A 129 -0.90 -5.28 -6.01
CA LEU A 129 -0.87 -4.40 -7.20
C LEU A 129 -0.96 -2.92 -6.83
N THR A 130 -1.72 -2.58 -5.76
CA THR A 130 -1.73 -1.20 -5.24
C THR A 130 -0.41 -0.82 -4.60
N ARG A 131 0.28 -1.73 -3.89
CA ARG A 131 1.61 -1.43 -3.33
C ARG A 131 2.67 -1.14 -4.39
N GLU A 132 2.75 -1.94 -5.46
CA GLU A 132 3.74 -1.71 -6.52
C GLU A 132 3.45 -0.42 -7.31
N THR A 133 2.18 -0.13 -7.59
CA THR A 133 1.78 1.11 -8.29
C THR A 133 2.02 2.33 -7.41
N GLN A 134 1.67 2.27 -6.12
CA GLN A 134 1.86 3.36 -5.18
C GLN A 134 3.34 3.59 -4.86
N MET A 135 4.15 2.53 -4.74
CA MET A 135 5.60 2.66 -4.59
C MET A 135 6.22 3.42 -5.78
N ASN A 136 5.80 3.13 -7.01
CA ASN A 136 6.27 3.83 -8.20
C ASN A 136 5.87 5.32 -8.22
N GLU A 137 4.64 5.65 -7.83
CA GLU A 137 4.19 7.05 -7.72
C GLU A 137 4.92 7.80 -6.60
N ASP A 138 5.10 7.17 -5.43
CA ASP A 138 5.82 7.76 -4.30
C ASP A 138 7.31 7.95 -4.61
N ASP A 139 7.94 7.02 -5.33
CA ASP A 139 9.33 7.16 -5.78
C ASP A 139 9.49 8.26 -6.81
N LEU A 140 8.54 8.38 -7.76
CA LEU A 140 8.50 9.49 -8.70
C LEU A 140 8.36 10.83 -7.96
N ARG A 141 7.44 10.91 -6.99
CA ARG A 141 7.23 12.11 -6.18
C ARG A 141 8.46 12.49 -5.36
N LEU A 142 9.14 11.52 -4.73
CA LEU A 142 10.41 11.77 -4.04
C LEU A 142 11.48 12.34 -4.99
N SER A 143 11.58 11.77 -6.19
CA SER A 143 12.55 12.21 -7.20
C SER A 143 12.28 13.63 -7.68
N GLU A 144 11.00 14.00 -7.80
CA GLU A 144 10.55 15.34 -8.17
C GLU A 144 10.88 16.36 -7.08
N LEU A 145 10.55 16.07 -5.82
CA LEU A 145 10.86 16.94 -4.68
C LEU A 145 12.37 17.19 -4.55
N LYS A 146 13.19 16.14 -4.68
CA LYS A 146 14.66 16.27 -4.67
C LYS A 146 15.15 17.13 -5.84
N SER A 147 14.63 16.89 -7.04
CA SER A 147 15.03 17.65 -8.24
C SER A 147 14.66 19.13 -8.14
N GLN A 148 13.48 19.45 -7.59
CA GLN A 148 13.04 20.82 -7.38
C GLN A 148 13.94 21.54 -6.35
N GLY A 149 14.24 20.88 -5.23
CA GLY A 149 15.13 21.46 -4.23
C GLY A 149 16.56 21.65 -4.74
N GLU A 150 17.10 20.73 -5.54
CA GLU A 150 18.41 20.89 -6.16
C GLU A 150 18.48 22.07 -7.15
N ARG A 151 17.39 22.32 -7.91
CA ARG A 151 17.31 23.51 -8.78
C ARG A 151 17.36 24.80 -7.97
N ILE A 152 16.58 24.89 -6.89
CA ILE A 152 16.56 26.06 -6.00
C ILE A 152 17.94 26.25 -5.35
N TRP A 153 18.57 25.17 -4.89
CA TRP A 153 19.92 25.23 -4.33
C TRP A 153 20.95 25.72 -5.35
N GLY A 154 20.91 25.23 -6.59
CA GLY A 154 21.84 25.67 -7.65
C GLY A 154 21.78 27.16 -7.93
N MET A 155 20.64 27.81 -7.71
CA MET A 155 20.49 29.26 -7.86
C MET A 155 21.06 30.05 -6.65
N LEU A 156 21.11 29.42 -5.47
CA LEU A 156 21.45 30.10 -4.21
C LEU A 156 22.84 29.74 -3.67
N SER A 157 23.45 28.62 -4.07
CA SER A 157 24.64 28.03 -3.45
C SER A 157 25.84 29.00 -3.35
N ASN A 158 26.02 29.84 -4.36
CA ASN A 158 27.10 30.84 -4.40
C ASN A 158 26.89 32.01 -3.41
N LEU A 159 25.67 32.20 -2.91
CA LEU A 159 25.29 33.28 -1.98
C LEU A 159 25.29 32.82 -0.52
N VAL A 160 25.56 31.54 -0.26
CA VAL A 160 25.51 30.92 1.07
C VAL A 160 26.93 30.78 1.63
N GLU A 161 27.17 31.29 2.84
CA GLU A 161 28.43 31.12 3.57
C GLU A 161 28.52 29.70 4.18
N HIS A 162 29.73 29.21 4.46
CA HIS A 162 29.99 27.85 4.97
C HIS A 162 29.25 27.53 6.29
N ASN A 163 29.03 28.54 7.13
CA ASN A 163 28.37 28.37 8.44
C ASN A 163 26.84 28.31 8.36
N TYR A 164 26.26 28.16 7.16
CA TYR A 164 24.83 28.10 6.97
C TYR A 164 24.40 26.84 6.24
N SER A 165 23.27 26.29 6.69
CA SER A 165 22.47 25.38 5.87
C SER A 165 21.35 26.15 5.19
N VAL A 166 20.95 25.71 4.01
CA VAL A 166 19.69 26.12 3.40
C VAL A 166 18.75 24.93 3.44
N LEU A 167 17.60 25.13 4.10
CA LEU A 167 16.48 24.22 4.08
C LEU A 167 15.58 24.66 2.93
N VAL A 168 15.30 23.76 1.99
CA VAL A 168 14.36 24.01 0.90
C VAL A 168 13.06 23.27 1.19
N PHE A 169 11.94 23.98 1.08
CA PHE A 169 10.59 23.45 1.18
C PHE A 169 10.04 23.28 -0.23
N PRO A 170 10.30 22.14 -0.91
CA PRO A 170 10.00 21.98 -2.33
C PRO A 170 8.53 22.21 -2.66
N THR A 171 7.61 21.71 -1.82
CA THR A 171 6.16 21.90 -2.02
C THR A 171 5.69 23.35 -1.86
N LEU A 172 6.47 24.20 -1.19
CA LEU A 172 6.15 25.62 -0.98
C LEU A 172 6.98 26.54 -1.88
N GLU A 173 7.98 26.01 -2.59
CA GLU A 173 9.00 26.78 -3.30
C GLU A 173 9.69 27.86 -2.45
N GLN A 174 9.84 27.57 -1.15
CA GLN A 174 10.44 28.49 -0.18
C GLN A 174 11.75 27.94 0.38
N THR A 175 12.56 28.83 0.95
CA THR A 175 13.82 28.47 1.60
C THR A 175 13.95 29.11 2.97
N LEU A 176 14.70 28.45 3.85
CA LEU A 176 15.11 28.96 5.15
C LEU A 176 16.63 28.84 5.29
N LYS A 177 17.31 29.98 5.42
CA LYS A 177 18.74 30.04 5.76
C LYS A 177 18.88 29.81 7.28
N VAL A 178 19.56 28.74 7.66
CA VAL A 178 19.78 28.33 9.05
C VAL A 178 21.24 28.54 9.43
N ASN A 179 21.48 29.31 10.49
CA ASN A 179 22.81 29.53 11.03
C ASN A 179 23.24 28.32 11.88
N LEU A 180 24.38 27.73 11.54
CA LEU A 180 24.89 26.49 12.12
C LEU A 180 25.93 26.69 13.24
N ILE A 181 25.98 27.89 13.85
CA ILE A 181 26.95 28.19 14.91
C ILE A 181 26.72 27.31 16.15
N LYS A 182 25.47 27.02 16.53
CA LYS A 182 25.15 26.20 17.71
C LYS A 182 25.44 24.73 17.48
N GLU A 183 25.89 24.04 18.52
CA GLU A 183 26.12 22.58 18.50
C GLU A 183 24.83 21.77 18.36
N LYS A 184 23.72 22.31 18.85
CA LYS A 184 22.39 21.71 18.84
C LYS A 184 21.36 22.78 18.45
N LEU A 185 20.49 22.43 17.51
CA LEU A 185 19.44 23.28 16.97
C LEU A 185 18.11 22.52 17.02
N LEU A 186 17.20 22.99 17.88
CA LEU A 186 15.86 22.43 17.99
C LEU A 186 15.04 22.80 16.74
N ILE A 187 14.50 21.80 16.07
CA ILE A 187 13.55 21.95 14.96
C ILE A 187 12.14 21.73 15.46
N GLY A 188 11.25 22.65 15.10
CA GLY A 188 9.82 22.50 15.34
C GLY A 188 9.10 23.78 14.94
N TRP A 189 8.05 24.14 15.65
CA TRP A 189 7.34 25.40 15.39
C TRP A 189 7.01 26.15 16.67
N TYR A 190 7.06 27.48 16.58
CA TYR A 190 6.73 28.37 17.68
C TYR A 190 5.24 28.31 18.06
N ASP A 191 4.94 27.95 19.30
CA ASP A 191 3.58 28.01 19.86
C ASP A 191 3.50 29.13 20.91
N PRO A 192 2.75 30.23 20.67
CA PRO A 192 2.57 31.31 21.62
C PRO A 192 2.04 30.87 22.98
N GLN A 193 1.30 29.76 23.06
CA GLN A 193 0.71 29.25 24.31
C GLN A 193 1.75 28.66 25.26
N THR A 194 2.81 28.07 24.70
CA THR A 194 3.88 27.43 25.49
C THR A 194 5.12 28.32 25.63
N ASN A 195 5.18 29.40 24.85
CA ASN A 195 6.34 30.28 24.68
C ASN A 195 7.65 29.55 24.31
N MET A 196 7.55 28.31 23.85
CA MET A 196 8.67 27.50 23.39
C MET A 196 9.08 27.99 21.99
N ARG A 197 10.34 28.41 21.85
CA ARG A 197 10.92 28.89 20.59
C ARG A 197 11.96 27.90 20.08
N PRO A 198 11.69 27.17 18.98
CA PRO A 198 12.70 26.35 18.34
C PRO A 198 13.79 27.23 17.70
N ASP A 199 15.01 26.70 17.57
CA ASP A 199 16.09 27.38 16.86
C ASP A 199 15.80 27.47 15.35
N ILE A 200 15.18 26.42 14.82
CA ILE A 200 14.67 26.34 13.45
C ILE A 200 13.15 26.33 13.52
N ASP A 201 12.57 27.53 13.42
CA ASP A 201 11.12 27.73 13.49
C ASP A 201 10.44 27.53 12.14
N LEU A 202 9.62 26.48 12.08
CA LEU A 202 8.90 26.07 10.90
C LEU A 202 7.47 26.64 10.81
N ALA A 203 7.04 27.48 11.76
CA ALA A 203 5.67 28.00 11.81
C ALA A 203 5.20 28.67 10.51
N LYS A 204 6.11 29.31 9.76
CA LYS A 204 5.81 29.98 8.47
C LYS A 204 5.71 29.02 7.27
N TYR A 205 6.03 27.74 7.46
CA TYR A 205 6.13 26.74 6.39
C TYR A 205 5.09 25.63 6.58
N ASN A 206 3.88 26.00 7.02
CA ASN A 206 2.75 25.09 7.26
C ASN A 206 3.07 23.92 8.19
N ALA A 207 3.94 24.13 9.18
CA ALA A 207 4.40 23.08 10.09
C ALA A 207 3.24 22.39 10.83
N ARG A 208 2.27 23.16 11.34
CA ARG A 208 1.16 22.61 12.11
C ARG A 208 0.24 21.74 11.26
N GLU A 209 -0.07 22.19 10.05
CA GLU A 209 -0.93 21.53 9.08
C GLU A 209 -0.30 20.22 8.60
N ASN A 210 1.03 20.18 8.49
CA ASN A 210 1.79 19.00 8.12
C ASN A 210 2.17 18.11 9.32
N GLY A 211 1.60 18.37 10.51
CA GLY A 211 1.79 17.50 11.65
C GLY A 211 3.16 17.60 12.32
N VAL A 212 3.88 18.70 12.14
CA VAL A 212 5.14 18.95 12.83
C VAL A 212 4.86 19.24 14.31
N SER A 213 5.44 18.46 15.23
CA SER A 213 5.48 18.77 16.67
C SER A 213 6.17 20.11 16.97
N ARG A 214 5.78 20.75 18.07
CA ARG A 214 6.45 21.96 18.57
C ARG A 214 7.94 21.72 18.82
N GLN A 215 8.28 20.59 19.42
CA GLN A 215 9.63 20.06 19.53
C GLN A 215 9.64 18.75 18.72
N HIS A 216 10.14 18.78 17.49
CA HIS A 216 10.00 17.65 16.57
C HIS A 216 11.29 16.86 16.46
N ALA A 217 12.37 17.56 16.11
CA ALA A 217 13.65 16.95 15.85
C ALA A 217 14.77 17.85 16.36
N MET A 218 15.95 17.29 16.55
CA MET A 218 17.17 18.01 16.89
C MET A 218 18.17 17.83 15.76
N LEU A 219 18.70 18.94 15.25
CA LEU A 219 19.88 18.93 14.39
C LEU A 219 21.12 19.17 15.28
N SER A 220 22.10 18.29 15.23
CA SER A 220 23.31 18.39 16.06
C SER A 220 24.59 18.13 15.28
N LYS A 221 25.68 18.81 15.65
CA LYS A 221 26.99 18.57 15.06
C LYS A 221 27.51 17.16 15.39
N HIS A 222 28.22 16.59 14.43
CA HIS A 222 28.94 15.34 14.51
C HIS A 222 30.32 15.52 13.84
N THR A 223 31.28 14.64 14.12
CA THR A 223 32.61 14.70 13.51
C THR A 223 32.55 14.65 11.98
N ASP A 224 31.58 13.91 11.44
CA ASP A 224 31.38 13.70 10.00
C ASP A 224 30.28 14.61 9.41
N GLY A 225 29.98 15.74 10.07
CA GLY A 225 29.00 16.73 9.60
C GLY A 225 27.84 16.91 10.57
N TRP A 226 26.61 16.66 10.12
CA TRP A 226 25.40 16.90 10.90
C TRP A 226 24.59 15.62 11.11
N GLN A 227 23.96 15.51 12.26
CA GLN A 227 23.03 14.44 12.60
C GLN A 227 21.65 15.01 12.91
N ILE A 228 20.61 14.23 12.62
CA ILE A 228 19.24 14.52 13.02
C ILE A 228 18.71 13.43 13.95
N THR A 229 17.97 13.86 14.96
CA THR A 229 17.36 12.98 15.97
C THR A 229 15.88 13.33 16.10
N ASP A 230 15.00 12.34 15.99
CA ASP A 230 13.57 12.52 16.31
C ASP A 230 13.38 12.63 17.83
N LEU A 231 12.70 13.67 18.30
CA LEU A 231 12.50 13.95 19.73
C LEU A 231 11.15 13.41 20.24
N SER A 232 10.82 12.17 19.86
CA SER A 232 9.53 11.55 20.16
C SER A 232 8.37 12.37 19.59
N SER A 233 8.50 12.75 18.32
CA SER A 233 7.48 13.54 17.63
C SER A 233 6.21 12.72 17.41
N LEU A 234 5.05 13.38 17.34
CA LEU A 234 3.76 12.69 17.20
C LEU A 234 3.67 11.93 15.87
N ASN A 235 4.13 12.56 14.78
CA ASN A 235 4.02 12.02 13.43
C ASN A 235 5.33 11.46 12.88
N GLY A 236 6.43 11.53 13.63
CA GLY A 236 7.72 10.95 13.26
C GLY A 236 8.54 11.80 12.28
N THR A 237 9.84 11.54 12.31
CA THR A 237 10.82 12.04 11.34
C THR A 237 11.23 10.93 10.38
N TYR A 238 11.37 11.24 9.10
CA TYR A 238 11.74 10.30 8.04
C TYR A 238 12.87 10.85 7.18
N ILE A 239 13.80 10.00 6.75
CA ILE A 239 14.80 10.32 5.72
C ILE A 239 14.55 9.38 4.54
N ASP A 240 14.31 9.91 3.34
CA ASP A 240 14.03 9.09 2.15
C ASP A 240 12.96 8.00 2.41
N ARG A 241 11.84 8.39 3.05
CA ARG A 241 10.73 7.53 3.52
C ARG A 241 11.06 6.57 4.67
N HIS A 242 12.29 6.46 5.11
CA HIS A 242 12.67 5.60 6.23
C HIS A 242 12.46 6.35 7.55
N ARG A 243 11.50 5.88 8.35
CA ARG A 243 11.24 6.45 9.68
C ARG A 243 12.46 6.26 10.57
N LEU A 244 12.86 7.34 11.26
CA LEU A 244 13.94 7.29 12.23
C LEU A 244 13.47 6.60 13.51
N GLN A 245 14.41 5.94 14.20
CA GLN A 245 14.17 5.51 15.57
C GLN A 245 14.17 6.73 16.49
N VAL A 246 13.19 6.81 17.37
CA VAL A 246 13.05 7.90 18.36
C VAL A 246 14.34 8.00 19.20
N GLU A 247 14.80 9.23 19.45
CA GLU A 247 15.98 9.56 20.27
C GLU A 247 17.32 8.96 19.79
N LYS A 248 17.35 8.31 18.63
CA LYS A 248 18.57 7.79 18.03
C LYS A 248 19.10 8.74 16.94
N PRO A 249 20.28 9.36 17.12
CA PRO A 249 20.87 10.23 16.11
C PRO A 249 21.20 9.47 14.83
N VAL A 250 20.93 10.08 13.69
CA VAL A 250 21.25 9.57 12.36
C VAL A 250 22.00 10.62 11.55
N LEU A 251 23.11 10.23 10.91
CA LEU A 251 23.90 11.13 10.07
C LEU A 251 23.05 11.66 8.90
N LEU A 252 22.98 12.98 8.80
CA LEU A 252 22.21 13.69 7.80
C LEU A 252 23.13 14.13 6.66
N LYS A 253 22.99 13.47 5.50
CA LYS A 253 23.82 13.74 4.33
C LYS A 253 23.40 15.05 3.65
N HIS A 254 24.34 15.66 2.92
CA HIS A 254 24.04 16.75 1.97
C HIS A 254 22.96 16.30 0.97
N LYS A 255 21.98 17.18 0.69
CA LYS A 255 20.79 16.94 -0.17
C LYS A 255 19.77 15.96 0.37
N ALA A 256 19.88 15.52 1.62
CA ALA A 256 18.91 14.61 2.21
C ALA A 256 17.50 15.23 2.23
N LEU A 257 16.51 14.46 1.78
CA LEU A 257 15.11 14.82 1.89
C LEU A 257 14.55 14.25 3.20
N VAL A 258 14.24 15.15 4.12
CA VAL A 258 13.69 14.84 5.44
C VAL A 258 12.20 15.17 5.43
N HIS A 259 11.37 14.28 5.96
CA HIS A 259 10.00 14.61 6.30
C HIS A 259 9.85 14.74 7.81
N LEU A 260 9.27 15.85 8.27
CA LEU A 260 8.83 16.04 9.65
C LEU A 260 7.31 15.96 9.65
N GLY A 261 6.75 14.85 10.11
CA GLY A 261 5.39 14.48 9.73
C GLY A 261 5.27 14.42 8.20
N GLU A 262 4.35 15.20 7.63
CA GLU A 262 4.13 15.27 6.18
C GLU A 262 4.92 16.39 5.48
N LEU A 263 5.70 17.19 6.22
CA LEU A 263 6.41 18.34 5.65
C LEU A 263 7.74 17.91 5.01
N PRO A 264 7.90 17.93 3.67
CA PRO A 264 9.18 17.67 3.04
C PRO A 264 10.12 18.88 3.17
N ILE A 265 11.35 18.61 3.61
CA ILE A 265 12.43 19.58 3.74
C ILE A 265 13.70 18.96 3.19
N GLN A 266 14.29 19.57 2.17
CA GLN A 266 15.58 19.14 1.67
C GLN A 266 16.69 19.97 2.31
N PHE A 267 17.66 19.29 2.92
CA PHE A 267 18.76 19.92 3.63
C PHE A 267 19.98 20.07 2.74
N PHE A 268 20.42 21.31 2.55
CA PHE A 268 21.66 21.63 1.85
C PHE A 268 22.68 22.19 2.83
N PHE A 269 23.78 21.47 2.96
CA PHE A 269 24.98 21.92 3.67
C PHE A 269 26.00 22.39 2.65
N LYS A 270 26.65 23.53 2.88
CA LYS A 270 27.85 23.85 2.11
C LYS A 270 28.97 22.96 2.63
N LEU A 271 29.54 22.14 1.75
CA LEU A 271 30.72 21.33 2.07
C LEU A 271 31.94 22.26 1.96
N ASP A 272 32.90 22.11 2.87
CA ASP A 272 34.20 22.75 2.70
C ASP A 272 34.89 22.09 1.49
N ASP A 273 35.40 22.92 0.57
CA ASP A 273 36.13 22.48 -0.63
C ASP A 273 37.44 21.73 -0.29
#